data_AF-A0A9W9Y8X9-F1
#
_entry.id   AF-A0A9W9Y8X9-F1
#
_cell.length_a   1.000
_cell.length_b   1.000
_cell.length_c   1.000
_cell.angle_alpha   90.00
_cell.angle_beta   90.00
_cell.angle_gamma   90.00
#
_symmetry.space_group_name_H-M   'P 1'
#
loop_
_entity.id
_entity.type
_entity.pdbx_description
1 polymer ?
#
loop_
_entity_poly.entity_id
_entity_poly.type
_entity_poly.pdbx_seq_one_letter_code
_entity_poly.pdbx_strand_id
1 'polypeptide(L)'
;MFRSYFVEDTANPWSPSSTYIQVGSLQNILTFAEKSGHIDRRNVNIEEIRRKVDTNSPSVALIRLLREITRLGKALDKVNLEIQCHLKEAETKDVTHVDILGRRCHHLEQISGQLSAIIEKKDELISRLQQPFVGEFLEIDAAHHKNTAEVLPMISSDLASFPTLLENIAWIRNFSLADGQLMSVLSSIESSFAEIQSFYQALCQSRNLMSRLQEEHVT
;
A
#
# COMPACT_ATOMS: atom_id res chain seq x y z
N MET A 1 -27.20 -40.10 71.46
CA MET A 1 -27.50 -38.75 70.93
C MET A 1 -26.51 -38.44 69.82
N PHE A 2 -26.85 -38.66 68.55
CA PHE A 2 -26.25 -37.95 67.41
C PHE A 2 -27.25 -37.96 66.24
N ARG A 3 -27.33 -36.80 65.60
CA ARG A 3 -28.38 -36.26 64.75
C ARG A 3 -28.05 -36.63 63.30
N SER A 4 -28.89 -37.43 62.63
CA SER A 4 -28.80 -37.63 61.17
C SER A 4 -29.81 -36.73 60.49
N TYR A 5 -29.29 -35.90 59.60
CA TYR A 5 -29.96 -34.81 58.91
C TYR A 5 -31.10 -35.33 58.02
N PHE A 6 -32.24 -34.65 58.08
CA PHE A 6 -33.25 -34.69 57.01
C PHE A 6 -32.59 -34.17 55.73
N VAL A 7 -32.50 -35.03 54.72
CA VAL A 7 -32.33 -34.61 53.34
C VAL A 7 -33.75 -34.55 52.77
N GLU A 8 -34.33 -33.35 52.73
CA GLU A 8 -35.43 -33.06 51.83
C GLU A 8 -34.87 -33.16 50.41
N ASP A 9 -35.09 -34.30 49.75
CA ASP A 9 -34.92 -34.42 48.31
C ASP A 9 -35.90 -33.45 47.65
N THR A 10 -35.36 -32.31 47.26
CA THR A 10 -36.04 -31.29 46.46
C THR A 10 -36.38 -31.90 45.10
N ALA A 11 -37.57 -32.48 45.01
CA ALA A 11 -38.09 -33.12 43.80
C ALA A 11 -38.12 -32.13 42.64
N ASN A 12 -37.42 -32.48 41.56
CA ASN A 12 -37.26 -31.65 40.37
C ASN A 12 -38.61 -31.46 39.64
N PRO A 13 -39.13 -30.22 39.53
CA PRO A 13 -40.40 -29.92 38.85
C PRO A 13 -40.37 -30.15 37.34
N TRP A 14 -39.22 -30.51 36.76
CA TRP A 14 -39.03 -30.82 35.35
C TRP A 14 -38.77 -32.31 35.08
N SER A 15 -38.87 -33.17 36.08
CA SER A 15 -38.72 -34.62 35.88
C SER A 15 -40.03 -35.26 35.38
N PRO A 16 -40.01 -36.06 34.28
CA PRO A 16 -41.20 -36.74 33.75
C PRO A 16 -41.80 -37.79 34.70
N SER A 17 -41.06 -38.16 35.74
CA SER A 17 -41.38 -39.21 36.71
C SER A 17 -42.09 -38.70 37.96
N SER A 18 -42.27 -37.37 38.12
CA SER A 18 -42.95 -36.83 39.29
C SER A 18 -44.47 -37.01 39.17
N THR A 19 -45.03 -37.81 40.08
CA THR A 19 -46.46 -38.15 40.18
C THR A 19 -47.36 -36.93 40.47
N TYR A 20 -46.79 -35.73 40.60
CA TYR A 20 -47.50 -34.48 40.90
C TYR A 20 -47.86 -33.64 39.67
N ILE A 21 -47.36 -33.93 38.46
CA ILE A 21 -47.88 -33.28 37.24
C ILE A 21 -49.18 -33.99 36.85
N GLN A 22 -50.24 -33.64 37.58
CA GLN A 22 -51.61 -33.84 37.16
C GLN A 22 -51.79 -33.04 35.87
N VAL A 23 -51.52 -33.65 34.71
CA VAL A 23 -51.87 -33.15 33.39
C VAL A 23 -53.39 -32.93 33.38
N GLY A 24 -53.76 -31.69 33.72
CA GLY A 24 -55.06 -31.31 34.25
C GLY A 24 -56.19 -31.48 33.25
N SER A 25 -57.39 -31.71 33.82
CA SER A 25 -58.76 -31.63 33.27
C SER A 25 -58.98 -31.91 31.77
N LEU A 26 -58.29 -31.21 30.88
CA LEU A 26 -58.32 -31.39 29.44
C LEU A 26 -57.99 -32.82 29.01
N GLN A 27 -56.96 -33.46 29.59
CA GLN A 27 -56.64 -34.84 29.23
C GLN A 27 -57.78 -35.79 29.61
N ASN A 28 -58.40 -35.58 30.78
CA ASN A 28 -59.56 -36.38 31.21
C ASN A 28 -60.78 -36.13 30.32
N ILE A 29 -61.01 -34.89 29.90
CA ILE A 29 -62.09 -34.53 28.97
C ILE A 29 -61.84 -35.13 27.58
N LEU A 30 -60.61 -35.10 27.07
CA LEU A 30 -60.24 -35.72 25.79
C LEU A 30 -60.39 -37.24 25.85
N THR A 31 -59.99 -37.86 26.95
CA THR A 31 -60.13 -39.31 27.15
C THR A 31 -61.61 -39.70 27.31
N PHE A 32 -62.42 -38.84 27.93
CA PHE A 32 -63.88 -39.02 28.02
C PHE A 32 -64.57 -38.84 26.66
N ALA A 33 -64.16 -37.84 25.87
CA ALA A 33 -64.69 -37.58 24.52
C ALA A 33 -64.29 -38.65 23.49
N GLU A 34 -63.11 -39.25 23.67
CA GLU A 34 -62.65 -40.43 22.91
C GLU A 34 -63.50 -41.66 23.25
N LYS A 35 -63.78 -41.88 24.56
CA LYS A 35 -64.65 -42.97 25.02
C LYS A 35 -66.12 -42.78 24.64
N SER A 36 -66.59 -41.54 24.53
CA SER A 36 -67.96 -41.21 24.10
C SER A 36 -68.14 -41.23 22.58
N GLY A 37 -67.09 -41.56 21.81
CA GLY A 37 -67.13 -41.66 20.35
C GLY A 37 -67.32 -40.31 19.64
N HIS A 38 -67.18 -39.18 20.34
CA HIS A 38 -67.32 -37.84 19.76
C HIS A 38 -66.04 -37.39 19.03
N ILE A 39 -64.92 -38.09 19.25
CA ILE A 39 -63.65 -37.87 18.57
C ILE A 39 -63.21 -39.18 17.90
N ASP A 40 -63.29 -39.25 16.57
CA ASP A 40 -62.66 -40.32 15.80
C ASP A 40 -61.23 -39.90 15.42
N ARG A 41 -60.25 -40.53 16.06
CA ARG A 41 -58.82 -40.21 15.88
C ARG A 41 -58.28 -40.68 14.51
N ARG A 42 -59.08 -41.38 13.70
CA ARG A 42 -58.61 -42.08 12.50
C ARG A 42 -58.50 -41.29 11.20
N ASN A 43 -58.88 -40.01 11.15
CA ASN A 43 -58.67 -39.22 9.91
C ASN A 43 -58.45 -37.72 10.15
N VAL A 44 -57.66 -37.38 11.16
CA VAL A 44 -57.12 -36.02 11.24
C VAL A 44 -55.88 -35.98 10.36
N ASN A 45 -55.98 -35.45 9.15
CA ASN A 45 -54.83 -35.19 8.28
C ASN A 45 -54.02 -34.04 8.91
N ILE A 46 -53.09 -34.39 9.81
CA ILE A 46 -52.27 -33.47 10.61
C ILE A 46 -51.51 -32.52 9.69
N GLU A 47 -51.04 -32.99 8.54
CA GLU A 47 -50.33 -32.23 7.51
C GLU A 47 -51.20 -31.17 6.81
N GLU A 48 -52.51 -31.43 6.63
CA GLU A 48 -53.42 -30.44 6.06
C GLU A 48 -53.81 -29.35 7.06
N ILE A 49 -54.01 -29.73 8.33
CA ILE A 49 -54.28 -28.77 9.42
C ILE A 49 -53.04 -27.93 9.69
N ARG A 50 -51.83 -28.53 9.70
CA ARG A 50 -50.57 -27.79 9.77
C ARG A 50 -50.44 -26.81 8.62
N ARG A 51 -50.70 -27.22 7.38
CA ARG A 51 -50.70 -26.31 6.22
C ARG A 51 -51.68 -25.15 6.35
N LYS A 52 -52.92 -25.40 6.81
CA LYS A 52 -53.94 -24.35 7.02
C LYS A 52 -53.59 -23.42 8.18
N VAL A 53 -52.99 -23.93 9.25
CA VAL A 53 -52.49 -23.12 10.38
C VAL A 53 -51.29 -22.28 9.97
N ASP A 54 -50.40 -22.83 9.13
CA ASP A 54 -49.24 -22.14 8.57
C ASP A 54 -49.61 -21.03 7.57
N THR A 55 -50.79 -21.09 6.96
CA THR A 55 -51.27 -20.07 5.99
C THR A 55 -52.29 -19.10 6.56
N ASN A 56 -53.18 -19.49 7.48
CA ASN A 56 -54.30 -18.66 7.94
C ASN A 56 -54.25 -18.21 9.40
N SER A 57 -53.28 -18.65 10.22
CA SER A 57 -53.29 -18.28 11.64
C SER A 57 -52.53 -16.96 11.91
N PRO A 58 -53.19 -15.92 12.46
CA PRO A 58 -52.53 -14.65 12.81
C PRO A 58 -51.38 -14.83 13.81
N SER A 59 -51.46 -15.83 14.69
CA SER A 59 -50.40 -16.13 15.66
C SER A 59 -49.14 -16.70 15.01
N VAL A 60 -49.27 -17.52 13.97
CA VAL A 60 -48.12 -18.06 13.22
C VAL A 60 -47.44 -16.95 12.41
N ALA A 61 -48.21 -16.04 11.81
CA ALA A 61 -47.66 -14.87 11.14
C ALA A 61 -46.89 -13.96 12.10
N LEU A 62 -47.42 -13.72 13.31
CA LEU A 62 -46.74 -12.97 14.37
C LEU A 62 -45.44 -13.65 14.82
N ILE A 63 -45.45 -14.98 15.01
CA ILE A 63 -44.24 -15.73 15.38
C ILE A 63 -43.18 -15.64 14.30
N ARG A 64 -43.55 -15.73 13.01
CA ARG A 64 -42.62 -15.55 11.89
C ARG A 64 -42.03 -14.15 11.87
N LEU A 65 -42.85 -13.12 12.09
CA LEU A 65 -42.42 -11.74 12.15
C LEU A 65 -41.48 -11.48 13.34
N LEU A 66 -41.80 -11.99 14.53
CA LEU A 66 -40.92 -11.91 15.71
C LEU A 66 -39.59 -12.63 15.48
N ARG A 67 -39.60 -13.78 14.80
CA ARG A 67 -38.39 -14.51 14.44
C ARG A 67 -37.53 -13.72 13.46
N GLU A 68 -38.16 -13.04 12.51
CA GLU A 68 -37.46 -12.18 11.55
C GLU A 68 -36.89 -10.92 12.20
N ILE A 69 -37.65 -10.26 13.09
CA ILE A 69 -37.14 -9.15 13.92
C ILE A 69 -35.95 -9.62 14.76
N THR A 70 -36.04 -10.80 15.36
CA THR A 70 -34.94 -11.37 16.16
C THR A 70 -33.71 -11.65 15.29
N ARG A 71 -33.90 -12.15 14.06
CA ARG A 71 -32.81 -12.40 13.11
C ARG A 71 -32.14 -11.10 12.68
N LEU A 72 -32.92 -10.08 12.35
CA LEU A 72 -32.43 -8.76 11.98
C LEU A 72 -31.75 -8.06 13.18
N GLY A 73 -32.30 -8.19 14.38
CA GLY A 73 -31.68 -7.70 15.61
C GLY A 73 -30.29 -8.30 15.83
N LYS A 74 -30.16 -9.63 15.69
CA LYS A 74 -28.83 -10.29 15.77
C LYS A 74 -27.86 -9.83 14.69
N ALA A 75 -28.34 -9.58 13.47
CA ALA A 75 -27.50 -9.05 12.40
C ALA A 75 -27.04 -7.62 12.69
N LEU A 76 -27.93 -6.79 13.23
CA LEU A 76 -27.63 -5.42 13.65
C LEU A 76 -26.61 -5.41 14.79
N ASP A 77 -26.80 -6.25 15.81
CA ASP A 77 -25.87 -6.37 16.94
C ASP A 77 -24.48 -6.81 16.48
N LYS A 78 -24.41 -7.73 15.52
CA LYS A 78 -23.14 -8.17 14.91
C LYS A 78 -22.43 -7.01 14.22
N VAL A 79 -23.14 -6.25 13.38
CA VAL A 79 -22.56 -5.09 12.68
C VAL A 79 -22.15 -4.01 13.68
N ASN A 80 -22.96 -3.75 14.71
CA ASN A 80 -22.63 -2.78 15.75
C ASN A 80 -21.37 -3.20 16.51
N LEU A 81 -21.20 -4.48 16.82
CA LEU A 81 -19.99 -4.99 17.45
C LEU A 81 -18.76 -4.80 16.56
N GLU A 82 -18.90 -5.06 15.25
CA GLU A 82 -17.82 -4.86 14.27
C GLU A 82 -17.41 -3.38 14.17
N ILE A 83 -18.38 -2.46 14.13
CA ILE A 83 -18.13 -1.01 14.17
C ILE A 83 -17.38 -0.62 15.45
N GLN A 84 -17.83 -1.11 16.61
CA GLN A 84 -17.16 -0.82 17.89
C GLN A 84 -15.74 -1.39 17.94
N CYS A 85 -15.53 -2.59 17.39
CA CYS A 85 -14.21 -3.20 17.30
C CYS A 85 -13.28 -2.36 16.42
N HIS A 86 -13.73 -1.92 15.24
CA HIS A 86 -12.94 -1.05 14.38
C HIS A 86 -12.68 0.33 14.98
N LEU A 87 -13.65 0.91 15.68
CA LEU A 87 -13.47 2.18 16.37
C LEU A 87 -12.39 2.07 17.46
N LYS A 88 -12.45 1.00 18.25
CA LYS A 88 -11.46 0.71 19.29
C LYS A 88 -10.09 0.44 18.69
N GLU A 89 -10.02 -0.37 17.64
CA GLU A 89 -8.79 -0.64 16.91
C GLU A 89 -8.17 0.65 16.37
N ALA A 90 -8.97 1.57 15.82
CA ALA A 90 -8.49 2.86 15.33
C ALA A 90 -7.95 3.76 16.46
N GLU A 91 -8.61 3.75 17.62
CA GLU A 91 -8.18 4.49 18.82
C GLU A 91 -6.89 3.91 19.42
N THR A 92 -6.70 2.59 19.37
CA THR A 92 -5.54 1.92 19.97
C THR A 92 -4.44 1.58 18.96
N LYS A 93 -4.63 1.91 17.67
CA LYS A 93 -3.80 1.41 16.57
C LYS A 93 -2.33 1.81 16.71
N ASP A 94 -2.14 3.02 17.20
CA ASP A 94 -0.85 3.69 17.38
C ASP A 94 0.02 3.04 18.45
N VAL A 95 -0.60 2.39 19.45
CA VAL A 95 0.09 1.73 20.57
C VAL A 95 0.06 0.19 20.49
N THR A 96 -0.90 -0.39 19.78
CA THR A 96 -1.05 -1.86 19.67
C THR A 96 -0.31 -2.46 18.48
N HIS A 97 -0.26 -1.76 17.33
CA HIS A 97 0.42 -2.30 16.16
C HIS A 97 1.92 -2.02 16.22
N VAL A 98 2.68 -3.11 16.37
CA VAL A 98 4.15 -3.12 16.40
C VAL A 98 4.75 -2.43 15.18
N ASP A 99 4.15 -2.57 13.98
CA ASP A 99 4.65 -1.91 12.77
C ASP A 99 4.53 -0.38 12.82
N ILE A 100 3.45 0.14 13.39
CA ILE A 100 3.26 1.59 13.53
C ILE A 100 4.21 2.13 14.60
N LEU A 101 4.30 1.43 15.73
CA LEU A 101 5.20 1.80 16.82
C LEU A 101 6.68 1.77 16.36
N GLY A 102 7.08 0.75 15.61
CA GLY A 102 8.41 0.64 15.02
C GLY A 102 8.74 1.79 14.08
N ARG A 103 7.82 2.18 13.19
CA ARG A 103 7.99 3.36 12.32
C ARG A 103 8.12 4.66 13.12
N ARG A 104 7.30 4.84 14.16
CA ARG A 104 7.35 6.03 15.02
C ARG A 104 8.66 6.09 15.80
N CYS A 105 9.11 4.96 16.35
CA CYS A 105 10.38 4.84 17.06
C CYS A 105 11.56 5.17 16.13
N HIS A 106 11.58 4.59 14.93
CA HIS A 106 12.62 4.90 13.94
C HIS A 106 12.65 6.40 13.56
N HIS A 107 11.48 7.01 13.39
CA HIS A 107 11.41 8.44 13.09
C HIS A 107 11.90 9.30 14.26
N LEU A 108 11.58 8.92 15.49
CA LEU A 108 12.09 9.59 16.68
C LEU A 108 13.60 9.41 16.84
N GLU A 109 14.13 8.22 16.57
CA GLU A 109 15.58 7.96 16.55
C GLU A 109 16.27 8.80 15.49
N GLN A 110 15.69 8.92 14.29
CA GLN A 110 16.23 9.75 13.22
C GLN A 110 16.30 11.23 13.64
N ILE A 111 15.20 11.78 14.18
CA ILE A 111 15.16 13.17 14.67
C ILE A 111 16.16 13.34 15.81
N SER A 112 16.20 12.40 16.75
CA SER A 112 17.15 12.44 17.86
C SER A 112 18.59 12.46 17.35
N GLY A 113 18.93 11.62 16.37
CA GLY A 113 20.25 11.60 15.76
C GLY A 113 20.60 12.91 15.04
N GLN A 114 19.65 13.50 14.33
CA GLN A 114 19.83 14.82 13.71
C GLN A 114 20.06 15.92 14.74
N LEU A 115 19.29 15.94 15.83
CA LEU A 115 19.45 16.91 16.91
C LEU A 115 20.78 16.71 17.65
N SER A 116 21.18 15.47 17.93
CA SER A 116 22.49 15.15 18.50
C SER A 116 23.63 15.66 17.62
N ALA A 117 23.57 15.43 16.30
CA ALA A 117 24.57 15.94 15.37
C ALA A 117 24.63 17.47 15.32
N ILE A 118 23.48 18.15 15.46
CA ILE A 118 23.42 19.62 15.57
C ILE A 118 24.05 20.09 16.88
N ILE A 119 23.79 19.40 17.99
CA ILE A 119 24.36 19.72 19.30
C ILE A 119 25.88 19.55 19.28
N GLU A 120 26.39 18.45 18.69
CA GLU A 120 27.82 18.21 18.53
C GLU A 120 28.50 19.32 17.71
N LYS A 121 27.85 19.77 16.63
CA LYS A 121 28.37 20.85 15.77
C LYS A 121 28.06 22.25 16.29
N LYS A 122 27.39 22.40 17.43
CA LYS A 122 26.93 23.70 17.94
C LYS A 122 28.10 24.67 18.11
N ASP A 123 29.19 24.22 18.72
CA ASP A 123 30.32 25.09 19.03
C ASP A 123 31.13 25.45 17.78
N GLU A 124 31.23 24.52 16.81
CA GLU A 124 31.78 24.81 15.47
C GLU A 124 30.92 25.84 14.74
N LEU A 125 29.60 25.69 14.77
CA LEU A 125 28.65 26.60 14.12
C LEU A 125 28.71 27.99 14.74
N ILE A 126 28.78 28.08 16.08
CA ILE A 126 28.96 29.33 16.81
C ILE A 126 30.29 29.98 16.45
N SER A 127 31.39 29.22 16.45
CA SER A 127 32.70 29.74 16.06
C SER A 127 32.69 30.28 14.64
N ARG A 128 32.00 29.62 13.71
CA ARG A 128 31.90 30.07 12.31
C ARG A 128 31.02 31.31 12.16
N LEU A 129 29.97 31.45 12.97
CA LEU A 129 29.10 32.63 12.97
C LEU A 129 29.72 33.83 13.69
N GLN A 130 30.57 33.59 14.70
CA GLN A 130 31.28 34.62 15.45
C GLN A 130 32.53 35.12 14.73
N GLN A 131 33.08 34.34 13.79
CA GLN A 131 34.17 34.82 12.94
C GLN A 131 33.66 36.03 12.13
N PRO A 132 34.27 37.21 12.29
CA PRO A 132 33.93 38.35 11.45
C PRO A 132 34.15 37.95 10.01
N PHE A 133 33.12 38.09 9.17
CA PHE A 133 33.23 37.84 7.74
C PHE A 133 34.15 38.90 7.14
N VAL A 134 35.44 38.58 7.01
CA VAL A 134 36.44 39.47 6.40
C VAL A 134 36.62 39.06 4.94
N GLY A 135 36.11 39.87 4.01
CA GLY A 135 36.26 39.67 2.56
C GLY A 135 35.56 40.79 1.77
N GLU A 136 35.81 40.85 0.47
CA GLU A 136 35.00 41.67 -0.46
C GLU A 136 33.71 40.91 -0.76
N PHE A 137 32.60 41.31 -0.14
CA PHE A 137 31.30 40.69 -0.35
C PHE A 137 30.34 41.64 -1.04
N LEU A 138 29.43 41.06 -1.83
CA LEU A 138 28.28 41.78 -2.34
C LEU A 138 27.22 41.83 -1.22
N GLU A 139 26.97 43.01 -0.67
CA GLU A 139 25.84 43.22 0.22
C GLU A 139 24.55 43.10 -0.60
N ILE A 140 23.75 42.07 -0.30
CA ILE A 140 22.47 41.85 -0.95
C ILE A 140 21.41 41.91 0.15
N ASP A 141 20.38 42.71 -0.05
CA ASP A 141 19.22 42.72 0.83
C ASP A 141 18.44 41.40 0.73
N ALA A 142 17.85 40.95 1.83
CA ALA A 142 17.15 39.67 1.95
C ALA A 142 16.04 39.52 0.90
N ALA A 143 15.38 40.63 0.54
CA ALA A 143 14.37 40.66 -0.52
C ALA A 143 14.89 40.22 -1.90
N HIS A 144 16.20 40.39 -2.15
CA HIS A 144 16.84 40.13 -3.44
C HIS A 144 17.68 38.85 -3.45
N HIS A 145 17.89 38.17 -2.31
CA HIS A 145 18.70 36.95 -2.21
C HIS A 145 18.28 35.86 -3.17
N LYS A 146 16.96 35.65 -3.33
CA LYS A 146 16.43 34.63 -4.25
C LYS A 146 16.84 34.92 -5.70
N ASN A 147 16.62 36.15 -6.15
CA ASN A 147 16.94 36.56 -7.51
C ASN A 147 18.45 36.47 -7.76
N THR A 148 19.27 36.89 -6.80
CA THR A 148 20.73 36.81 -6.92
C THR A 148 21.23 35.36 -6.94
N ALA A 149 20.63 34.47 -6.15
CA ALA A 149 20.95 33.04 -6.17
C ALA A 149 20.62 32.37 -7.50
N GLU A 150 19.61 32.86 -8.22
CA GLU A 150 19.25 32.36 -9.56
C GLU A 150 20.17 32.93 -10.66
N VAL A 151 20.59 34.20 -10.54
CA VAL A 151 21.39 34.89 -11.57
C VAL A 151 22.88 34.56 -11.48
N LEU A 152 23.44 34.42 -10.26
CA LEU A 152 24.88 34.16 -10.08
C LEU A 152 25.38 32.89 -10.79
N PRO A 153 24.67 31.74 -10.77
CA PRO A 153 25.07 30.55 -11.51
C PRO A 153 25.11 30.78 -13.03
N MET A 154 24.20 31.59 -13.57
CA MET A 154 24.14 31.92 -14.99
C MET A 154 25.37 32.74 -15.40
N ILE A 155 25.68 33.79 -14.62
CA ILE A 155 26.90 34.59 -14.81
C ILE A 155 28.16 33.74 -14.65
N SER A 156 28.19 32.82 -13.69
CA SER A 156 29.33 31.92 -13.48
C SER A 156 29.54 30.98 -14.68
N SER A 157 28.46 30.47 -15.28
CA SER A 157 28.53 29.63 -16.47
C SER A 157 29.06 30.44 -17.66
N ASP A 158 28.58 31.67 -17.84
CA ASP A 158 29.03 32.55 -18.91
C ASP A 158 30.50 32.93 -18.73
N LEU A 159 30.93 33.27 -17.52
CA LEU A 159 32.33 33.53 -17.16
C LEU A 159 33.22 32.31 -17.39
N ALA A 160 32.74 31.10 -17.12
CA ALA A 160 33.48 29.88 -17.39
C ALA A 160 33.64 29.62 -18.91
N SER A 161 32.67 30.04 -19.72
CA SER A 161 32.73 29.94 -21.18
C SER A 161 33.61 31.02 -21.84
N PHE A 162 33.81 32.14 -21.14
CA PHE A 162 34.49 33.33 -21.66
C PHE A 162 35.96 33.09 -22.08
N PRO A 163 36.79 32.31 -21.34
CA PRO A 163 38.13 31.94 -21.79
C PRO A 163 38.14 31.22 -23.14
N THR A 164 37.20 30.30 -23.36
CA THR A 164 37.08 29.57 -24.64
C THR A 164 36.70 30.52 -25.78
N LEU A 165 35.83 31.49 -25.50
CA LEU A 165 35.47 32.52 -26.48
C LEU A 165 36.67 33.42 -26.82
N LEU A 166 37.48 33.80 -25.82
CA LEU A 166 38.72 34.55 -26.03
C LEU A 166 39.76 33.74 -26.82
N GLU A 167 39.88 32.45 -26.55
CA GLU A 167 40.75 31.54 -27.30
C GLU A 167 40.29 31.41 -28.75
N ASN A 168 38.99 31.29 -28.99
CA ASN A 168 38.42 31.29 -30.34
C ASN A 168 38.71 32.60 -31.08
N ILE A 169 38.56 33.76 -30.42
CA ILE A 169 38.87 35.07 -31.01
C ILE A 169 40.37 35.18 -31.30
N ALA A 170 41.22 34.73 -30.38
CA ALA A 170 42.68 34.69 -30.58
C ALA A 170 43.07 33.75 -31.73
N TRP A 171 42.41 32.59 -31.84
CA TRP A 171 42.56 31.67 -32.95
C TRP A 171 42.15 32.33 -34.26
N ILE A 172 40.96 32.94 -34.35
CA ILE A 172 40.49 33.64 -35.57
C ILE A 172 41.47 34.74 -35.98
N ARG A 173 42.00 35.51 -35.02
CA ARG A 173 42.98 36.56 -35.29
C ARG A 173 44.31 36.01 -35.81
N ASN A 174 44.77 34.89 -35.26
CA ASN A 174 46.02 34.26 -35.66
C ASN A 174 45.84 33.32 -36.88
N PHE A 175 44.60 32.97 -37.21
CA PHE A 175 44.22 32.19 -38.39
C PHE A 175 44.30 33.09 -39.63
N SER A 176 45.51 33.24 -40.13
CA SER A 176 45.76 33.82 -41.44
C SER A 176 45.38 32.82 -42.53
N LEU A 177 44.36 33.16 -43.33
CA LEU A 177 44.06 32.50 -44.62
C LEU A 177 45.11 32.79 -45.70
N ALA A 178 46.09 33.66 -45.42
CA ALA A 178 47.17 33.92 -46.36
C ALA A 178 48.16 32.74 -46.37
N ASP A 179 48.46 32.28 -47.60
CA ASP A 179 49.39 31.23 -48.01
C ASP A 179 49.03 29.78 -47.67
N GLY A 180 48.19 29.17 -48.52
CA GLY A 180 48.32 27.77 -48.93
C GLY A 180 48.12 26.66 -47.89
N GLN A 181 48.01 26.98 -46.60
CA GLN A 181 47.88 25.98 -45.53
C GLN A 181 46.55 25.23 -45.62
N LEU A 182 45.46 25.92 -45.99
CA LEU A 182 44.18 25.25 -46.25
C LEU A 182 44.30 24.25 -47.41
N MET A 183 45.00 24.63 -48.49
CA MET A 183 45.21 23.75 -49.64
C MET A 183 46.12 22.56 -49.28
N SER A 184 47.12 22.77 -48.42
CA SER A 184 47.97 21.71 -47.89
C SER A 184 47.17 20.70 -47.03
N VAL A 185 46.34 21.20 -46.12
CA VAL A 185 45.46 20.36 -45.30
C VAL A 185 44.45 19.62 -46.18
N LEU A 186 43.87 20.29 -47.18
CA LEU A 186 42.94 19.67 -48.12
C LEU A 186 43.61 18.56 -48.93
N SER A 187 44.84 18.79 -49.41
CA SER A 187 45.64 17.81 -50.13
C SER A 187 46.04 16.61 -49.25
N SER A 188 46.34 16.85 -47.96
CA SER A 188 46.61 15.77 -47.00
C SER A 188 45.37 14.90 -46.72
N ILE A 189 44.19 15.52 -46.63
CA ILE A 189 42.92 14.80 -46.50
C ILE A 189 42.62 14.01 -47.77
N GLU A 190 42.84 14.59 -48.95
CA GLU A 190 42.68 13.92 -50.24
C GLU A 190 43.59 12.69 -50.37
N SER A 191 44.86 12.82 -49.97
CA SER A 191 45.82 11.70 -49.91
C SER A 191 45.35 10.60 -48.95
N SER A 192 44.88 10.97 -47.75
CA SER A 192 44.38 10.01 -46.76
C SER A 192 43.13 9.26 -47.28
N PHE A 193 42.27 9.94 -48.03
CA PHE A 193 41.11 9.32 -48.66
C PHE A 193 41.51 8.36 -49.78
N ALA A 194 42.52 8.70 -50.59
CA ALA A 194 43.07 7.82 -51.61
C ALA A 194 43.72 6.55 -51.02
N GLU A 195 44.39 6.66 -49.87
CA GLU A 195 44.92 5.53 -49.12
C GLU A 195 43.80 4.60 -48.62
N ILE A 196 42.74 5.15 -48.02
CA ILE A 196 41.57 4.37 -47.58
C ILE A 196 40.91 3.66 -48.76
N GLN A 197 40.76 4.34 -49.90
CA GLN A 197 40.22 3.74 -51.11
C GLN A 197 41.08 2.58 -51.62
N SER A 198 42.40 2.73 -51.56
CA SER A 198 43.35 1.68 -51.94
C SER A 198 43.28 0.47 -51.01
N PHE A 199 43.17 0.70 -49.69
CA PHE A 199 42.96 -0.37 -48.71
C PHE A 199 41.63 -1.11 -48.94
N TYR A 200 40.55 -0.37 -49.20
CA TYR A 200 39.27 -0.95 -49.53
C TYR A 200 39.36 -1.84 -50.79
N GLN A 201 40.02 -1.35 -51.83
CA GLN A 201 40.19 -2.10 -53.08
C GLN A 201 41.04 -3.37 -52.87
N ALA A 202 42.10 -3.30 -52.05
CA ALA A 202 42.90 -4.46 -51.67
C ALA A 202 42.08 -5.50 -50.89
N LEU A 203 41.20 -5.07 -49.98
CA LEU A 203 40.29 -5.98 -49.25
C LEU A 203 39.29 -6.65 -50.19
N CYS A 204 38.72 -5.91 -51.14
CA CYS A 204 37.83 -6.50 -52.15
C CYS A 204 38.55 -7.55 -53.01
N GLN A 205 39.79 -7.28 -53.43
CA GLN A 205 40.61 -8.24 -54.17
C GLN A 205 40.94 -9.48 -53.34
N SER A 206 41.36 -9.31 -52.09
CA SER A 206 41.62 -10.42 -51.17
C SER A 206 40.38 -11.29 -50.97
N ARG A 207 39.20 -10.68 -50.84
CA ARG A 207 37.93 -11.40 -50.72
C ARG A 207 37.61 -12.21 -51.98
N ASN A 208 37.82 -11.63 -53.16
CA ASN A 208 37.61 -12.33 -54.42
C ASN A 208 38.58 -13.51 -54.59
N LEU A 209 39.85 -13.36 -54.20
CA LEU A 209 40.82 -14.46 -54.20
C LEU A 209 40.43 -15.58 -53.22
N MET A 210 39.96 -15.22 -52.02
CA MET A 210 39.45 -16.18 -51.04
C MET A 210 38.23 -16.95 -51.57
N SER A 211 37.30 -16.25 -52.24
CA SER A 211 36.14 -16.88 -52.88
C SER A 211 36.56 -17.87 -53.98
N ARG A 212 37.57 -17.51 -54.78
CA ARG A 212 38.10 -18.39 -55.84
C ARG A 212 38.81 -19.63 -55.28
N LEU A 213 39.59 -19.48 -54.20
CA LEU A 213 40.19 -20.62 -53.50
C LEU A 213 39.12 -21.55 -52.92
N GLN A 214 38.03 -20.99 -52.43
CA GLN A 214 36.92 -21.78 -51.89
C GLN A 214 36.14 -22.53 -52.98
N GLU A 215 36.06 -21.98 -54.19
CA GLU A 215 35.49 -22.68 -55.35
C GLU A 215 36.41 -23.81 -55.85
N GLU A 216 37.74 -23.61 -55.90
CA GLU A 216 38.70 -24.67 -56.27
C GLU A 216 38.75 -25.83 -55.27
N HIS A 217 38.47 -25.56 -53.99
CA HIS A 217 38.41 -26.60 -52.95
C HIS A 217 37.14 -27.47 -52.99
N VAL A 218 36.16 -27.12 -53.83
CA VAL A 218 34.85 -27.78 -53.96
C VAL A 218 34.72 -28.60 -55.27
N THR A 219 35.75 -28.63 -56.11
CA THR A 219 35.89 -29.54 -57.28
C THR A 219 36.94 -30.62 -57.05
#